data_AF-A0A2R8BT05-F1
#
_entry.id   AF-A0A2R8BT05-F1
#
_cell.length_a   1.000
_cell.length_b   1.000
_cell.length_c   1.000
_cell.angle_alpha   90.00
_cell.angle_beta   90.00
_cell.angle_gamma   90.00
#
_symmetry.space_group_name_H-M   'P 1'
#
loop_
_entity.id
_entity.type
_entity.pdbx_description
1 polymer ?
#
loop_
_entity_poly.entity_id
_entity_poly.type
_entity_poly.pdbx_seq_one_letter_code
_entity_poly.pdbx_strand_id
1 'polypeptide(L)'
;MAGNSTNVVSARAGMIVLDAKIDSVHRDRDFGRIEATVVLDVKRKGEAKRAVRLRTNVPSRGTASLRERLVADAAAMAAYFLEQDAKAPVDRVA
;
A
#
# COMPACT_ATOMS: atom_id res chain seq x y z
N MET A 1 8.83 -18.22 17.57
CA MET A 1 8.35 -16.85 17.87
C MET A 1 8.80 -15.93 16.76
N ALA A 2 7.96 -15.66 15.76
CA ALA A 2 8.26 -14.70 14.71
C ALA A 2 7.77 -13.33 15.17
N GLY A 3 8.67 -12.38 15.32
CA GLY A 3 8.34 -11.01 15.71
C GLY A 3 7.48 -10.34 14.64
N ASN A 4 6.22 -10.07 14.96
CA ASN A 4 5.38 -9.15 14.20
C ASN A 4 5.88 -7.73 14.48
N SER A 5 6.84 -7.28 13.68
CA SER A 5 7.22 -5.87 13.62
C SER A 5 6.10 -5.11 12.92
N THR A 6 5.08 -4.73 13.68
CA THR A 6 4.01 -3.82 13.25
C THR A 6 4.63 -2.45 13.02
N ASN A 7 5.29 -2.25 11.87
CA ASN A 7 5.79 -0.96 11.46
C ASN A 7 4.58 -0.09 11.11
N VAL A 8 4.08 0.65 12.10
CA VAL A 8 3.03 1.63 11.91
C VAL A 8 3.61 2.79 11.11
N VAL A 9 3.40 2.78 9.80
CA VAL A 9 3.84 3.86 8.91
C VAL A 9 2.68 4.84 8.75
N SER A 10 2.87 6.08 9.17
CA SER A 10 1.93 7.17 8.87
C SER A 10 1.97 7.44 7.37
N ALA A 11 0.85 7.21 6.69
CA ALA A 11 0.68 7.57 5.30
C ALA A 11 -0.07 8.92 5.20
N ARG A 12 0.02 9.56 4.03
CA ARG A 12 -0.59 10.87 3.80
C ARG A 12 -2.12 10.85 4.07
N ALA A 13 -2.67 12.02 4.40
CA ALA A 13 -4.10 12.25 4.68
C ALA A 13 -4.70 11.44 5.86
N GLY A 14 -4.00 11.36 7.00
CA GLY A 14 -4.56 10.75 8.22
C GLY A 14 -4.80 9.25 8.12
N MET A 15 -4.20 8.59 7.12
CA MET A 15 -4.17 7.14 6.97
C MET A 15 -2.99 6.56 7.74
N ILE A 16 -3.25 5.50 8.50
CA ILE A 16 -2.25 4.73 9.23
C ILE A 16 -2.19 3.34 8.61
N VAL A 17 -1.01 2.90 8.20
CA VAL A 17 -0.76 1.50 7.83
C VAL A 17 -0.49 0.72 9.11
N LEU A 18 -1.29 -0.30 9.37
CA LEU A 18 -1.18 -1.16 10.55
C LEU A 18 -0.36 -2.40 10.24
N ASP A 19 -0.61 -3.05 9.11
CA ASP A 19 0.13 -4.23 8.68
C ASP A 19 0.29 -4.25 7.15
N ALA A 20 1.29 -5.00 6.69
CA ALA A 20 1.56 -5.17 5.28
C ALA A 20 2.00 -6.61 4.98
N LYS A 21 1.23 -7.27 4.12
CA LYS A 21 1.54 -8.59 3.56
C LYS A 21 1.91 -8.45 2.09
N ILE A 22 2.95 -9.17 1.66
CA ILE A 22 3.41 -9.19 0.27
C ILE A 22 3.20 -10.60 -0.26
N ASP A 23 2.47 -10.70 -1.37
CA ASP A 23 2.15 -11.93 -2.07
C ASP A 23 2.52 -11.80 -3.56
N SER A 24 2.67 -12.93 -4.25
CA SER A 24 2.88 -13.00 -5.72
C SER A 24 3.99 -12.09 -6.26
N VAL A 25 5.20 -12.23 -5.71
CA VAL A 25 6.38 -11.48 -6.16
C VAL A 25 6.93 -12.06 -7.46
N HIS A 26 7.07 -11.23 -8.48
CA HIS A 26 7.69 -11.60 -9.75
C HIS A 26 8.68 -10.53 -10.19
N ARG A 27 9.75 -10.95 -10.88
CA ARG A 27 10.75 -10.04 -11.45
C ARG A 27 10.59 -9.98 -12.95
N ASP A 28 10.26 -8.79 -13.43
CA ASP A 28 10.32 -8.45 -14.83
C ASP A 28 11.76 -8.12 -15.22
N ARG A 29 12.39 -9.01 -16.00
CA ARG A 29 13.80 -8.88 -16.39
C ARG A 29 14.00 -7.85 -17.49
N ASP A 30 13.03 -7.68 -18.37
CA ASP A 30 13.15 -6.85 -19.56
C ASP A 30 13.07 -5.38 -19.19
N PHE A 31 12.23 -5.06 -18.21
CA PHE A 31 12.08 -3.70 -17.69
C PHE A 31 12.88 -3.46 -16.40
N GLY A 32 13.58 -4.47 -15.91
CA GLY A 32 14.39 -4.39 -14.69
C GLY A 32 13.58 -4.04 -13.45
N ARG A 33 12.35 -4.56 -13.34
CA ARG A 33 11.37 -4.22 -12.30
C ARG A 33 10.95 -5.44 -11.47
N ILE A 34 10.38 -5.18 -10.30
CA ILE A 34 9.78 -6.18 -9.44
C ILE A 34 8.32 -5.80 -9.23
N GLU A 35 7.45 -6.74 -9.55
CA GLU A 35 6.02 -6.63 -9.34
C GLU A 35 5.63 -7.49 -8.15
N ALA A 36 4.71 -6.98 -7.33
CA ALA A 36 4.14 -7.77 -6.26
C ALA A 36 2.69 -7.36 -6.01
N THR A 37 1.94 -8.26 -5.40
CA THR A 37 0.71 -7.86 -4.72
C THR A 37 1.04 -7.51 -3.29
N VAL A 38 0.60 -6.33 -2.84
CA VAL A 38 0.71 -5.90 -1.46
C VAL A 38 -0.68 -5.73 -0.88
N VAL A 39 -0.94 -6.39 0.24
CA VAL A 39 -2.15 -6.20 1.05
C VAL A 39 -1.76 -5.34 2.24
N LEU A 40 -2.37 -4.17 2.34
CA LEU A 40 -2.20 -3.25 3.45
C LEU A 40 -3.44 -3.26 4.33
N ASP A 41 -3.26 -3.48 5.62
CA ASP A 41 -4.30 -3.15 6.60
C ASP A 41 -4.16 -1.68 6.97
N VAL A 42 -5.14 -0.88 6.58
CA VAL A 42 -5.11 0.57 6.78
C VAL A 42 -6.25 1.03 7.68
N LYS A 43 -6.04 2.16 8.35
CA LYS A 43 -7.04 2.82 9.19
C LYS A 43 -6.98 4.33 9.01
N ARG A 44 -8.14 4.94 8.81
CA ARG A 44 -8.33 6.40 8.93
C ARG A 44 -8.94 6.75 10.28
N LYS A 45 -8.70 7.98 10.76
CA LYS A 45 -9.32 8.46 12.01
C LYS A 45 -10.85 8.44 11.86
N GLY A 46 -11.54 7.77 12.79
CA GLY A 46 -13.00 7.65 12.77
C GLY A 46 -13.56 6.55 11.87
N GLU A 47 -12.71 5.79 11.16
CA GLU A 47 -13.14 4.69 10.31
C GLU A 47 -12.71 3.31 10.86
N ALA A 48 -13.47 2.28 10.48
CA ALA A 48 -13.07 0.90 10.69
C ALA A 48 -11.80 0.57 9.90
N LYS A 49 -11.01 -0.39 10.39
CA LYS A 49 -9.86 -0.92 9.65
C LYS A 49 -10.34 -1.55 8.34
N ARG A 50 -9.58 -1.38 7.27
CA ARG A 50 -9.88 -1.98 5.96
C ARG A 50 -8.62 -2.58 5.36
N ALA A 51 -8.77 -3.73 4.72
CA ALA A 51 -7.71 -4.32 3.93
C ALA A 51 -7.75 -3.75 2.50
N VAL A 52 -6.63 -3.24 2.02
CA VAL A 52 -6.48 -2.69 0.67
C VAL A 52 -5.45 -3.53 -0.08
N ARG A 53 -5.87 -4.16 -1.17
CA ARG A 53 -5.03 -5.00 -2.02
C ARG A 53 -4.61 -4.22 -3.26
N LEU A 54 -3.31 -4.05 -3.43
CA LEU A 54 -2.72 -3.27 -4.52
C LEU A 54 -1.67 -4.08 -5.25
N ARG A 55 -1.56 -3.89 -6.57
CA ARG A 55 -0.43 -4.38 -7.35
C ARG A 55 0.60 -3.26 -7.43
N THR A 56 1.78 -3.50 -6.91
CA THR A 56 2.91 -2.56 -6.92
C THR A 56 3.95 -2.98 -7.93
N ASN A 57 4.71 -2.00 -8.40
CA ASN A 57 5.82 -2.22 -9.31
C ASN A 57 6.95 -1.25 -8.95
N VAL A 58 8.09 -1.79 -8.53
CA VAL A 58 9.27 -1.01 -8.14
C VAL A 58 10.49 -1.41 -8.97
N PRO A 59 11.49 -0.53 -9.15
CA PRO A 59 12.75 -0.92 -9.77
C PRO A 59 13.40 -2.12 -9.06
N SER A 60 14.09 -3.00 -9.79
CA SER A 60 14.72 -4.19 -9.18
C SER A 60 15.86 -3.84 -8.21
N ARG A 61 16.47 -2.66 -8.37
CA ARG A 61 17.54 -2.12 -7.53
C ARG A 61 17.08 -0.85 -6.82
N GLY A 62 17.64 -0.57 -5.65
CA GLY A 62 17.33 0.62 -4.87
C GLY A 62 18.14 0.67 -3.58
N THR A 63 18.12 1.81 -2.90
CA THR A 63 18.87 2.04 -1.66
C THR A 63 18.20 1.42 -0.42
N ALA A 64 16.87 1.33 -0.42
CA ALA A 64 16.09 0.68 0.62
C ALA A 64 15.79 -0.80 0.31
N SER A 65 15.41 -1.56 1.34
CA SER A 65 15.03 -2.96 1.17
C SER A 65 13.85 -3.12 0.21
N LEU A 66 13.76 -4.27 -0.46
CA LEU A 66 12.65 -4.53 -1.39
C LEU A 66 11.29 -4.40 -0.71
N ARG A 67 11.16 -4.93 0.52
CA ARG A 67 9.93 -4.84 1.31
C ARG A 67 9.52 -3.40 1.56
N GLU A 68 10.44 -2.55 2.02
CA GLU A 68 10.15 -1.13 2.27
C GLU A 68 9.70 -0.42 1.00
N ARG A 69 10.37 -0.67 -0.12
CA ARG A 69 10.02 -0.04 -1.40
C ARG A 69 8.63 -0.45 -1.88
N LEU A 70 8.29 -1.74 -1.81
CA LEU A 70 6.97 -2.24 -2.18
C LEU A 70 5.87 -1.71 -1.26
N VAL A 71 6.11 -1.68 0.06
CA VAL A 71 5.13 -1.17 1.03
C VAL A 71 4.94 0.33 0.89
N ALA A 72 6.01 1.09 0.67
CA ALA A 72 5.93 2.53 0.46
C ALA A 72 5.13 2.88 -0.81
N ASP A 73 5.38 2.16 -1.91
CA ASP A 73 4.64 2.33 -3.17
C ASP A 73 3.15 1.99 -2.99
N ALA A 74 2.84 0.87 -2.34
CA ALA A 74 1.46 0.50 -2.00
C ALA A 74 0.78 1.56 -1.11
N ALA A 75 1.48 2.06 -0.10
CA ALA A 75 0.92 3.04 0.84
C ALA A 75 0.62 4.38 0.13
N ALA A 76 1.49 4.80 -0.81
CA ALA A 76 1.26 5.98 -1.62
C ALA A 76 0.02 5.83 -2.52
N MET A 77 -0.13 4.68 -3.18
CA MET A 77 -1.32 4.38 -4.00
C MET A 77 -2.60 4.29 -3.16
N ALA A 78 -2.55 3.63 -2.00
CA ALA A 78 -3.69 3.53 -1.08
C ALA A 78 -4.15 4.92 -0.62
N ALA A 79 -3.21 5.79 -0.24
CA ALA A 79 -3.53 7.16 0.14
C ALA A 79 -4.21 7.92 -1.00
N TYR A 80 -3.70 7.81 -2.22
CA TYR A 80 -4.29 8.45 -3.40
C TYR A 80 -5.72 7.98 -3.69
N PHE A 81 -5.98 6.67 -3.72
CA PHE A 81 -7.33 6.14 -3.99
C PHE A 81 -8.32 6.57 -2.91
N LEU A 82 -7.91 6.51 -1.65
CA LEU A 82 -8.78 6.92 -0.56
C LEU A 82 -9.02 8.45 -0.54
N GLU A 83 -8.06 9.26 -1.02
CA GLU A 83 -8.27 10.70 -1.23
C GLU A 83 -9.25 10.97 -2.37
N GLN A 84 -9.18 10.20 -3.47
CA GLN A 84 -10.13 10.29 -4.57
C GLN A 84 -11.55 9.91 -4.15
N ASP A 85 -11.71 8.83 -3.38
CA ASP A 85 -13.00 8.42 -2.83
C ASP A 85 -13.61 9.51 -1.93
N ALA A 86 -12.79 10.24 -1.18
CA ALA A 86 -13.26 11.35 -0.35
C ALA A 86 -13.62 12.60 -1.19
N LYS A 87 -12.95 12.81 -2.32
CA LYS A 87 -13.17 13.96 -3.22
C LYS A 87 -14.31 13.74 -4.22
N ALA A 88 -14.70 12.49 -4.48
CA ALA A 88 -15.90 12.17 -5.22
C ALA A 88 -17.09 12.09 -4.25
N PRO A 89 -17.77 13.21 -3.90
CA PRO A 89 -19.06 13.08 -3.24
C PRO A 89 -19.93 12.27 -4.19
N VAL A 90 -20.56 11.24 -3.64
CA VAL A 90 -21.47 10.35 -4.35
C VAL A 90 -22.70 11.18 -4.74
N ASP A 91 -22.58 11.94 -5.81
CA ASP A 91 -23.71 12.51 -6.57
C ASP A 91 -24.15 11.47 -7.60
N ARG A 92 -24.35 10.23 -7.13
CA ARG A 92 -25.11 9.23 -7.88
C ARG A 92 -26.58 9.39 -7.50
N VAL A 93 -27.17 10.46 -8.01
CA VAL A 93 -28.60 10.65 -8.28
C VAL A 93 -28.89 9.87 -9.58
N ALA A 94 -29.96 9.10 -9.80
CA ALA A 94 -31.17 8.73 -9.08
C ALA A 94 -31.50 7.26 -9.38
#